data_AF-A0AAW6EGB6-F1
#
_entry.id   AF-A0AAW6EGB6-F1
#
_cell.length_a   1.000
_cell.length_b   1.000
_cell.length_c   1.000
_cell.angle_alpha   90.00
_cell.angle_beta   90.00
_cell.angle_gamma   90.00
#
_symmetry.space_group_name_H-M   'P 1'
#
loop_
_entity.id
_entity.type
_entity.pdbx_description
1 polymer ?
#
loop_
_entity_poly.entity_id
_entity_poly.type
_entity_poly.pdbx_seq_one_letter_code
_entity_poly.pdbx_strand_id
1 'polypeptide(L)'
;MTGASMWGSAKDFGTSYCFVAGTLVTTEDGFKTIEEIEVGDKVLSEDETTGEVAVKTVTETYVNETDELIHIGVNGETISATPTHPFYVDKLGWTLARSLRAGDVLVLSNGELVTVEWVQHEILESPIKVYNFEVQDFHTYFVGQSSVLVHNDCEKSRLPRSNGDWDGIPGESNWKSSNNAVNKITNGESLPFKNGRPDFSKWSKGSLNFKSGVLTGTDKDFRLVYKEIKKNMEFRSQKEAKKWLKNKGLTPHHSSLTEIQLIPTDLHANIPHIGSASDLRILNN
;
A
#
# COMPACT_ATOMS: atom_id res chain seq x y z
N MET A 1 -6.11 47.67 -14.61
CA MET A 1 -5.05 47.17 -15.53
C MET A 1 -3.75 47.30 -14.75
N THR A 2 -2.98 46.28 -14.41
CA THR A 2 -2.67 44.96 -14.98
C THR A 2 -2.33 44.04 -13.78
N GLY A 3 -2.93 42.86 -13.61
CA GLY A 3 -2.63 41.69 -14.43
C GLY A 3 -1.42 40.95 -13.87
N ALA A 4 -1.59 40.19 -12.78
CA ALA A 4 -0.61 39.21 -12.31
C ALA A 4 -1.31 37.85 -12.21
N SER A 5 -1.17 37.09 -13.29
CA SER A 5 -1.45 35.66 -13.37
C SER A 5 -0.46 34.91 -12.49
N MET A 6 -0.94 34.24 -11.45
CA MET A 6 -0.22 33.13 -10.83
C MET A 6 -1.10 31.89 -10.96
N TRP A 7 -0.78 31.06 -11.95
CA TRP A 7 -1.18 29.66 -11.94
C TRP A 7 -0.62 29.01 -10.67
N GLY A 8 -1.49 28.84 -9.67
CA GLY A 8 -1.22 28.01 -8.52
C GLY A 8 -1.03 26.57 -8.97
N SER A 9 0.12 26.00 -8.61
CA SER A 9 0.51 24.62 -8.81
C SER A 9 -0.63 23.66 -8.48
N ALA A 10 -0.84 22.66 -9.34
CA ALA A 10 -1.71 21.52 -9.05
C ALA A 10 -1.34 20.97 -7.66
N LYS A 11 -2.25 21.13 -6.70
CA LYS A 11 -2.12 20.52 -5.38
C LYS A 11 -2.12 19.02 -5.59
N ASP A 12 -1.07 18.36 -5.13
CA ASP A 12 -1.06 16.93 -4.90
C ASP A 12 -2.30 16.59 -4.06
N PHE A 13 -3.27 15.89 -4.66
CA PHE A 13 -4.33 15.21 -3.92
C PHE A 13 -3.67 14.12 -3.08
N GLY A 14 -3.21 14.50 -1.89
CA GLY A 14 -2.59 13.61 -0.94
C GLY A 14 -3.56 12.46 -0.65
N THR A 15 -3.13 11.24 -0.97
CA THR A 15 -3.76 10.01 -0.49
C THR A 15 -3.73 10.04 1.04
N SER A 16 -4.82 10.48 1.66
CA SER A 16 -4.98 10.45 3.11
C SER A 16 -5.78 9.21 3.49
N TYR A 17 -5.31 8.47 4.50
CA TYR A 17 -5.99 7.31 5.08
C TYR A 17 -6.48 7.77 6.43
N CYS A 18 -7.69 8.31 6.48
CA CYS A 18 -8.14 8.99 7.68
C CYS A 18 -9.62 8.71 7.93
N PHE A 19 -10.03 8.93 9.17
CA PHE A 19 -11.42 8.92 9.58
C PHE A 19 -11.86 10.30 10.05
N VAL A 20 -13.17 10.54 10.03
CA VAL A 20 -13.76 11.76 10.58
C VAL A 20 -13.67 11.78 12.10
N ALA A 21 -13.74 12.97 12.69
CA ALA A 21 -13.88 13.14 14.15
C ALA A 21 -15.08 12.33 14.69
N GLY A 22 -14.95 11.80 15.90
CA GLY A 22 -15.93 10.95 16.58
C GLY A 22 -15.82 9.46 16.23
N THR A 23 -14.96 9.08 15.28
CA THR A 23 -14.71 7.65 14.99
C THR A 23 -14.09 6.99 16.20
N LEU A 24 -14.73 5.94 16.72
CA LEU A 24 -14.22 5.21 17.88
C LEU A 24 -13.04 4.32 17.48
N VAL A 25 -12.02 4.28 18.33
CA VAL A 25 -10.84 3.41 18.23
C VAL A 25 -10.84 2.49 19.45
N THR A 26 -10.56 1.20 19.23
CA THR A 26 -10.48 0.20 20.30
C THR A 26 -9.13 0.31 21.02
N THR A 27 -9.13 0.67 22.30
CA THR A 27 -7.95 0.85 23.16
C THR A 27 -7.87 -0.20 24.27
N GLU A 28 -6.76 -0.24 25.01
CA GLU A 28 -6.59 -1.11 26.19
C GLU A 28 -7.67 -0.84 27.27
N ASP A 29 -8.15 0.40 27.35
CA ASP A 29 -9.07 0.88 28.39
C ASP A 29 -10.52 1.09 27.90
N GLY A 30 -10.84 0.69 26.67
CA GLY A 30 -12.17 0.83 26.06
C GLY A 30 -12.14 1.59 24.73
N PHE A 31 -13.15 2.42 24.46
CA PHE A 31 -13.19 3.23 23.24
C PHE A 31 -12.68 4.64 23.51
N LYS A 32 -11.87 5.15 22.58
CA LYS A 32 -11.45 6.55 22.52
C LYS A 32 -11.75 7.11 21.14
N THR A 33 -12.13 8.38 21.04
CA THR A 33 -12.38 8.99 19.72
C THR A 33 -11.04 9.23 19.00
N ILE A 34 -11.02 9.10 17.68
CA ILE A 34 -9.78 9.14 16.89
C ILE A 34 -9.03 10.48 17.02
N GLU A 35 -9.75 11.58 17.18
CA GLU A 35 -9.18 12.92 17.38
C GLU A 35 -8.56 13.13 18.77
N GLU A 36 -8.88 12.26 19.73
CA GLU A 36 -8.33 12.27 21.09
C GLU A 36 -7.15 11.31 21.25
N ILE A 37 -6.85 10.45 20.26
CA ILE A 37 -5.70 9.55 20.30
C ILE A 37 -4.40 10.35 20.32
N GLU A 38 -3.51 10.01 21.25
CA GLU A 38 -2.21 10.66 21.46
C GLU A 38 -1.05 9.65 21.35
N VAL A 39 0.14 10.15 21.04
CA VAL A 39 1.37 9.34 21.08
C VAL A 39 1.57 8.77 22.48
N GLY A 40 1.76 7.46 22.56
CA GLY A 40 1.86 6.72 23.81
C GLY A 40 0.56 6.06 24.27
N ASP A 41 -0.59 6.38 23.66
CA ASP A 41 -1.82 5.62 23.85
C ASP A 41 -1.63 4.17 23.40
N LYS A 42 -2.42 3.28 23.98
CA LYS A 42 -2.39 1.85 23.69
C LYS A 42 -3.66 1.42 22.97
N VAL A 43 -3.51 0.92 21.75
CA VAL A 43 -4.61 0.49 20.88
C VAL A 43 -4.56 -1.00 20.64
N LEU A 44 -5.71 -1.62 20.44
CA LEU A 44 -5.79 -3.00 19.97
C LEU A 44 -5.41 -3.03 18.49
N SER A 45 -4.58 -4.00 18.11
CA SER A 45 -3.98 -4.12 16.77
C SER A 45 -3.79 -5.59 16.41
N GLU A 46 -3.76 -5.91 15.12
CA GLU A 46 -3.58 -7.27 14.61
C GLU A 46 -2.34 -7.36 13.70
N ASP A 47 -1.47 -8.33 13.96
CA ASP A 47 -0.34 -8.64 13.09
C ASP A 47 -0.85 -9.28 11.80
N GLU A 48 -0.68 -8.58 10.68
CA GLU A 48 -1.17 -9.01 9.37
C GLU A 48 -0.57 -10.35 8.87
N THR A 49 0.60 -10.73 9.40
CA THR A 49 1.31 -11.94 8.99
C THR A 49 0.84 -13.15 9.78
N THR A 50 0.56 -12.98 11.07
CA THR A 50 0.28 -14.07 12.00
C THR A 50 -1.19 -14.14 12.45
N GLY A 51 -1.95 -13.05 12.29
CA GLY A 51 -3.29 -12.88 12.86
C GLY A 51 -3.28 -12.67 14.38
N GLU A 52 -2.11 -12.41 14.98
CA GLU A 52 -2.01 -12.14 16.42
C GLU A 52 -2.64 -10.78 16.75
N VAL A 53 -3.69 -10.79 17.59
CA VAL A 53 -4.28 -9.57 18.15
C VAL A 53 -3.56 -9.22 19.45
N ALA A 54 -2.95 -8.04 19.51
CA ALA A 54 -2.25 -7.54 20.69
C ALA A 54 -2.46 -6.03 20.89
N VAL A 55 -2.22 -5.57 22.12
CA VAL A 55 -2.19 -4.15 22.44
C VAL A 55 -0.84 -3.56 22.02
N LYS A 56 -0.86 -2.49 21.24
CA LYS A 56 0.31 -1.79 20.70
C LYS A 56 0.28 -0.30 20.98
N THR A 57 1.46 0.29 21.03
CA THR A 57 1.62 1.72 21.32
C THR A 57 1.41 2.55 20.06
N VAL A 58 0.69 3.66 20.18
CA VAL A 58 0.62 4.69 19.15
C VAL A 58 1.94 5.46 19.12
N THR A 59 2.60 5.49 17.97
CA THR A 59 3.93 6.13 17.82
C THR A 59 3.84 7.51 17.17
N GLU A 60 2.84 7.75 16.33
CA GLU A 60 2.60 9.04 15.66
C GLU A 60 1.11 9.31 15.47
N THR A 61 0.74 10.58 15.32
CA THR A 61 -0.64 11.02 15.06
C THR A 61 -0.66 11.99 13.89
N TYR A 62 -1.66 11.89 13.02
CA TYR A 62 -1.80 12.67 11.79
C TYR A 62 -3.16 13.36 11.74
N VAL A 63 -3.16 14.62 11.30
CA VAL A 63 -4.37 15.39 11.01
C VAL A 63 -4.27 15.93 9.59
N ASN A 64 -5.25 15.59 8.76
CA ASN A 64 -5.34 16.01 7.36
C ASN A 64 -6.71 16.66 7.09
N GLU A 65 -6.92 17.11 5.85
CA GLU A 65 -8.21 17.60 5.39
C GLU A 65 -8.66 16.85 4.13
N THR A 66 -9.98 16.65 3.97
CA THR A 66 -10.58 16.05 2.78
C THR A 66 -11.96 16.63 2.50
N ASP A 67 -12.36 16.65 1.24
CA ASP A 67 -13.70 16.99 0.74
C ASP A 67 -14.44 15.77 0.17
N GLU A 68 -13.90 14.56 0.32
CA GLU A 68 -14.49 13.30 -0.18
C GLU A 68 -14.58 12.28 0.96
N LEU A 69 -15.75 11.68 1.16
CA LEU A 69 -15.99 10.68 2.21
C LEU A 69 -16.69 9.44 1.65
N ILE A 70 -16.36 8.30 2.24
CA ILE A 70 -17.14 7.07 2.10
C ILE A 70 -17.75 6.73 3.45
N HIS A 71 -19.06 6.57 3.47
CA HIS A 71 -19.82 6.09 4.62
C HIS A 71 -20.13 4.61 4.43
N ILE A 72 -19.84 3.81 5.44
CA ILE A 72 -20.03 2.37 5.46
C ILE A 72 -20.97 2.03 6.62
N GLY A 73 -22.11 1.42 6.31
CA GLY A 73 -23.03 0.88 7.30
C GLY A 73 -22.66 -0.55 7.68
N VAL A 74 -22.43 -0.81 8.97
CA VAL A 74 -22.17 -2.14 9.52
C VAL A 74 -22.88 -2.29 10.85
N ASN A 75 -23.61 -3.38 11.07
CA ASN A 75 -24.27 -3.68 12.35
C ASN A 75 -25.07 -2.51 12.96
N GLY A 76 -25.76 -1.74 12.12
CA GLY A 76 -26.51 -0.54 12.53
C GLY A 76 -25.69 0.71 12.91
N GLU A 77 -24.35 0.67 12.86
CA GLU A 77 -23.49 1.86 12.97
C GLU A 77 -22.98 2.35 11.61
N THR A 78 -22.40 3.54 11.59
CA THR A 78 -21.81 4.15 10.39
C THR A 78 -20.36 4.53 10.64
N ILE A 79 -19.45 3.97 9.85
CA ILE A 79 -18.03 4.34 9.83
C ILE A 79 -17.82 5.24 8.62
N SER A 80 -17.23 6.43 8.83
CA SER A 80 -16.97 7.40 7.76
C SER A 80 -15.47 7.61 7.60
N ALA A 81 -14.96 7.29 6.42
CA ALA A 81 -13.53 7.28 6.12
C ALA A 81 -13.22 8.02 4.82
N THR A 82 -11.96 8.38 4.62
CA THR A 82 -11.49 8.82 3.31
C THR A 82 -11.65 7.68 2.28
N PRO A 83 -11.83 7.99 0.98
CA PRO A 83 -12.06 6.99 -0.06
C PRO A 83 -10.99 5.91 -0.19
N THR A 84 -9.77 6.24 0.24
CA THR A 84 -8.60 5.38 0.16
C THR A 84 -8.31 4.60 1.44
N HIS A 85 -9.10 4.75 2.52
CA HIS A 85 -8.83 4.03 3.76
C HIS A 85 -9.05 2.51 3.59
N PRO A 86 -8.06 1.65 3.91
CA PRO A 86 -8.17 0.19 3.78
C PRO A 86 -8.93 -0.47 4.93
N PHE A 87 -9.86 -1.35 4.59
CA PHE A 87 -10.60 -2.24 5.49
C PHE A 87 -10.26 -3.71 5.17
N TYR A 88 -10.15 -4.55 6.19
CA TYR A 88 -9.90 -5.99 5.96
C TYR A 88 -11.21 -6.73 5.69
N VAL A 89 -11.35 -7.27 4.48
CA VAL A 89 -12.53 -8.04 4.06
C VAL A 89 -12.18 -9.53 4.09
N ASP A 90 -12.99 -10.35 4.75
CA ASP A 90 -12.86 -11.81 4.76
C ASP A 90 -12.76 -12.33 3.33
N LYS A 91 -11.74 -13.16 3.10
CA LYS A 91 -11.36 -13.72 1.79
C LYS A 91 -10.94 -12.71 0.73
N LEU A 92 -11.16 -11.40 0.88
CA LEU A 92 -10.69 -10.39 -0.09
C LEU A 92 -9.47 -9.58 0.37
N GLY A 93 -9.08 -9.69 1.64
CA GLY A 93 -7.97 -8.93 2.20
C GLY A 93 -8.24 -7.42 2.20
N TRP A 94 -7.17 -6.63 2.14
CA TRP A 94 -7.25 -5.17 2.23
C TRP A 94 -7.98 -4.54 1.04
N THR A 95 -9.14 -3.95 1.33
CA THR A 95 -10.02 -3.33 0.35
C THR A 95 -10.22 -1.86 0.71
N LEU A 96 -10.03 -0.96 -0.25
CA LEU A 96 -10.26 0.48 -0.03
C LEU A 96 -11.73 0.76 0.27
N ALA A 97 -12.01 1.74 1.11
CA ALA A 97 -13.37 2.16 1.48
C ALA A 97 -14.28 2.35 0.25
N ARG A 98 -13.82 3.07 -0.78
CA ARG A 98 -14.59 3.28 -2.04
C ARG A 98 -14.85 2.01 -2.85
N SER A 99 -14.09 0.95 -2.59
CA SER A 99 -14.20 -0.34 -3.27
C SER A 99 -15.14 -1.29 -2.54
N LEU A 100 -15.49 -1.02 -1.28
CA LEU A 100 -16.45 -1.81 -0.52
C LEU A 100 -17.83 -1.79 -1.17
N ARG A 101 -18.56 -2.88 -0.99
CA ARG A 101 -19.92 -3.09 -1.49
C ARG A 101 -20.78 -3.68 -0.38
N ALA A 102 -22.09 -3.42 -0.46
CA ALA A 102 -23.04 -4.14 0.38
C ALA A 102 -22.90 -5.66 0.15
N GLY A 103 -22.82 -6.42 1.24
CA GLY A 103 -22.56 -7.85 1.23
C GLY A 103 -21.09 -8.24 1.43
N ASP A 104 -20.14 -7.32 1.34
CA ASP A 104 -18.76 -7.59 1.77
C ASP A 104 -18.74 -7.90 3.27
N VAL A 105 -17.82 -8.77 3.71
CA VAL A 105 -17.77 -9.27 5.07
C VAL A 105 -16.46 -8.80 5.72
N LEU A 106 -16.53 -7.95 6.74
CA LEU A 106 -15.37 -7.40 7.45
C LEU A 106 -15.03 -8.23 8.68
N VAL A 107 -13.76 -8.18 9.08
CA VAL A 107 -13.24 -8.88 10.27
C VAL A 107 -13.27 -7.96 11.49
N LEU A 108 -13.74 -8.49 12.62
CA LEU A 108 -13.79 -7.81 13.91
C LEU A 108 -12.62 -8.23 14.82
N SER A 109 -12.34 -7.43 15.84
CA SER A 109 -11.24 -7.66 16.80
C SER A 109 -11.30 -8.97 17.59
N ASN A 110 -12.48 -9.57 17.70
CA ASN A 110 -12.69 -10.88 18.34
C ASN A 110 -12.63 -12.05 17.34
N GLY A 111 -12.30 -11.79 16.08
CA GLY A 111 -12.26 -12.76 14.99
C GLY A 111 -13.64 -13.09 14.39
N GLU A 112 -14.72 -12.47 14.88
CA GLU A 112 -16.04 -12.58 14.26
C GLU A 112 -16.13 -11.74 12.98
N LEU A 113 -17.22 -11.95 12.24
CA LEU A 113 -17.43 -11.35 10.92
C LEU A 113 -18.66 -10.45 10.94
N VAL A 114 -18.59 -9.30 10.27
CA VAL A 114 -19.72 -8.37 10.11
C VAL A 114 -19.99 -8.10 8.63
N THR A 115 -21.26 -8.04 8.23
CA THR A 115 -21.62 -7.73 6.84
C THR A 115 -21.78 -6.24 6.65
N VAL A 116 -21.22 -5.71 5.56
CA VAL A 116 -21.48 -4.35 5.08
C VAL A 116 -22.92 -4.26 4.58
N GLU A 117 -23.73 -3.43 5.21
CA GLU A 117 -25.15 -3.25 4.89
C GLU A 117 -25.33 -2.32 3.69
N TRP A 118 -24.55 -1.25 3.62
CA TRP A 118 -24.58 -0.25 2.55
C TRP A 118 -23.27 0.55 2.51
N VAL A 119 -23.01 1.16 1.35
CA VAL A 119 -21.87 2.06 1.13
C VAL A 119 -22.36 3.29 0.38
N GLN A 120 -22.01 4.48 0.85
CA GLN A 120 -22.36 5.76 0.22
C GLN A 120 -21.12 6.63 0.05
N HIS A 121 -21.02 7.29 -1.10
CA HIS A 121 -19.99 8.27 -1.39
C HIS A 121 -20.57 9.68 -1.29
N GLU A 122 -19.93 10.55 -0.50
CA GLU A 122 -20.26 11.96 -0.32
C GLU A 122 -19.10 12.85 -0.79
N ILE A 123 -19.43 13.91 -1.53
CA ILE A 123 -18.53 15.02 -1.86
C ILE A 123 -19.02 16.24 -1.08
N LEU A 124 -18.16 16.82 -0.25
CA LEU A 124 -18.46 17.93 0.65
C LEU A 124 -18.26 19.28 -0.05
N GLU A 125 -19.04 20.29 0.35
CA GLU A 125 -18.88 21.66 -0.16
C GLU A 125 -17.57 22.33 0.30
N SER A 126 -17.04 21.89 1.44
CA SER A 126 -15.80 22.39 2.03
C SER A 126 -15.02 21.26 2.71
N PRO A 127 -13.68 21.26 2.66
CA PRO A 127 -12.88 20.25 3.34
C PRO A 127 -13.11 20.23 4.86
N ILE A 128 -13.12 19.04 5.45
CA ILE A 128 -13.17 18.81 6.89
C ILE A 128 -11.87 18.18 7.39
N LYS A 129 -11.61 18.31 8.70
CA LYS A 129 -10.50 17.60 9.34
C LYS A 129 -10.77 16.10 9.44
N VAL A 130 -9.73 15.33 9.18
CA VAL A 130 -9.72 13.87 9.31
C VAL A 130 -8.42 13.42 9.98
N TYR A 131 -8.48 12.28 10.66
CA TYR A 131 -7.49 11.84 11.64
C TYR A 131 -6.98 10.43 11.31
N ASN A 132 -5.72 10.17 11.64
CA ASN A 132 -5.09 8.85 11.56
C ASN A 132 -3.94 8.79 12.56
N PHE A 133 -3.39 7.61 12.82
CA PHE A 133 -2.23 7.44 13.67
C PHE A 133 -1.43 6.21 13.27
N GLU A 134 -0.18 6.15 13.73
CA GLU A 134 0.74 5.06 13.49
C GLU A 134 0.77 4.11 14.68
N VAL A 135 0.69 2.81 14.42
CA VAL A 135 0.71 1.76 15.45
C VAL A 135 2.00 0.97 15.38
N GLN A 136 2.68 0.84 16.52
CA GLN A 136 3.92 0.11 16.63
C GLN A 136 3.77 -1.35 16.18
N ASP A 137 4.72 -1.82 15.37
CA ASP A 137 4.90 -3.19 14.84
C ASP A 137 3.84 -3.68 13.85
N PHE A 138 2.55 -3.47 14.12
CA PHE A 138 1.46 -4.18 13.46
C PHE A 138 0.74 -3.37 12.40
N HIS A 139 0.86 -2.04 12.43
CA HIS A 139 0.34 -1.14 11.39
C HIS A 139 -1.19 -1.26 11.15
N THR A 140 -1.93 -1.89 12.04
CA THR A 140 -3.39 -2.01 11.99
C THR A 140 -4.03 -1.52 13.27
N TYR A 141 -5.33 -1.25 13.24
CA TYR A 141 -6.12 -0.97 14.43
C TYR A 141 -7.59 -1.28 14.17
N PHE A 142 -8.42 -1.15 15.20
CA PHE A 142 -9.84 -1.45 15.14
C PHE A 142 -10.71 -0.21 15.37
N VAL A 143 -11.67 0.02 14.48
CA VAL A 143 -12.56 1.20 14.50
C VAL A 143 -14.04 0.86 14.63
N GLY A 144 -14.82 1.82 15.12
CA GLY A 144 -16.26 1.69 15.32
C GLY A 144 -16.62 0.88 16.57
N GLN A 145 -17.91 0.83 16.89
CA GLN A 145 -18.46 0.06 18.01
C GLN A 145 -18.29 -1.44 17.82
N SER A 146 -18.29 -1.89 16.55
CA SER A 146 -18.06 -3.28 16.18
C SER A 146 -16.59 -3.67 16.18
N SER A 147 -15.66 -2.72 16.35
CA SER A 147 -14.20 -2.94 16.31
C SER A 147 -13.75 -3.61 15.00
N VAL A 148 -14.00 -2.96 13.88
CA VAL A 148 -13.64 -3.41 12.52
C VAL A 148 -12.15 -3.20 12.24
N LEU A 149 -11.49 -4.22 11.67
CA LEU A 149 -10.07 -4.19 11.32
C LEU A 149 -9.75 -3.27 10.13
N VAL A 150 -8.86 -2.31 10.36
CA VAL A 150 -8.38 -1.32 9.38
C VAL A 150 -6.85 -1.17 9.46
N HIS A 151 -6.24 -0.64 8.40
CA HIS A 151 -4.79 -0.44 8.31
C HIS A 151 -4.44 1.05 8.36
N ASN A 152 -3.36 1.39 9.07
CA ASN A 152 -2.85 2.77 9.25
C ASN A 152 -2.26 3.44 8.00
N ASP A 153 -1.94 2.68 6.97
CA ASP A 153 -1.35 3.15 5.73
C ASP A 153 -1.99 2.33 4.62
N CYS A 154 -2.23 2.94 3.47
CA CYS A 154 -2.31 2.12 2.28
C CYS A 154 -0.92 2.09 1.67
N GLU A 155 -0.32 0.90 1.74
CA GLU A 155 0.53 0.46 0.65
C GLU A 155 -0.21 0.84 -0.63
N LYS A 156 0.31 1.84 -1.36
CA LYS A 156 -0.29 2.32 -2.61
C LYS A 156 -0.34 1.13 -3.57
N SER A 157 -1.39 0.34 -3.55
CA SER A 157 -1.48 -0.81 -4.43
C SER A 157 -1.72 -0.27 -5.84
N ARG A 158 -0.63 -0.12 -6.59
CA ARG A 158 -0.68 0.16 -8.02
C ARG A 158 -1.02 -1.15 -8.72
N LEU A 159 -2.24 -1.64 -8.56
CA LEU A 159 -2.66 -2.90 -9.16
C LEU A 159 -2.96 -2.72 -10.65
N PRO A 160 -2.75 -3.76 -11.47
CA PRO A 160 -3.33 -3.85 -12.80
C PRO A 160 -4.87 -3.77 -12.75
N ARG A 161 -5.45 -2.71 -13.31
CA ARG A 161 -6.92 -2.51 -13.45
C ARG A 161 -7.44 -2.75 -14.87
N SER A 162 -6.53 -2.90 -15.82
CA SER A 162 -6.81 -3.11 -17.23
C SER A 162 -5.66 -3.93 -17.85
N ASN A 163 -5.85 -4.39 -19.09
CA ASN A 163 -4.86 -5.19 -19.84
C ASN A 163 -4.53 -6.55 -19.20
N GLY A 164 -5.45 -7.13 -18.45
CA GLY A 164 -5.37 -8.50 -17.96
C GLY A 164 -6.49 -8.81 -16.99
N ASP A 165 -6.54 -10.07 -16.57
CA ASP A 165 -7.61 -10.62 -15.75
C ASP A 165 -7.03 -11.23 -14.48
N TRP A 166 -7.72 -11.04 -13.36
CA TRP A 166 -7.41 -11.69 -12.10
C TRP A 166 -8.16 -13.03 -12.04
N ASP A 167 -7.49 -14.08 -11.58
CA ASP A 167 -8.13 -15.39 -11.33
C ASP A 167 -8.74 -15.51 -9.93
N GLY A 168 -8.58 -14.46 -9.12
CA GLY A 168 -9.21 -14.29 -7.82
C GLY A 168 -9.19 -12.82 -7.42
N ILE A 169 -8.82 -12.57 -6.16
CA ILE A 169 -8.79 -11.25 -5.56
C ILE A 169 -7.66 -10.39 -6.13
N PRO A 170 -7.92 -9.19 -6.66
CA PRO A 170 -6.87 -8.29 -7.10
C PRO A 170 -5.86 -7.98 -6.00
N GLY A 171 -4.59 -8.28 -6.26
CA GLY A 171 -3.49 -8.07 -5.31
C GLY A 171 -3.15 -9.30 -4.44
N GLU A 172 -4.05 -10.27 -4.35
CA GLU A 172 -3.89 -11.51 -3.54
C GLU A 172 -4.06 -12.80 -4.36
N SER A 173 -4.12 -12.69 -5.68
CA SER A 173 -4.32 -13.82 -6.59
C SER A 173 -3.41 -13.70 -7.80
N ASN A 174 -3.55 -14.61 -8.78
CA ASN A 174 -2.75 -14.50 -9.98
C ASN A 174 -3.39 -13.54 -10.97
N TRP A 175 -2.57 -12.66 -11.54
CA TRP A 175 -2.96 -11.78 -12.62
C TRP A 175 -2.40 -12.28 -13.95
N LYS A 176 -3.28 -12.47 -14.93
CA LYS A 176 -2.91 -12.88 -16.29
C LYS A 176 -2.96 -11.70 -17.23
N SER A 177 -1.82 -11.39 -17.87
CA SER A 177 -1.76 -10.29 -18.81
C SER A 177 -2.41 -10.61 -20.15
N SER A 178 -3.04 -9.60 -20.75
CA SER A 178 -3.42 -9.58 -22.18
C SER A 178 -2.37 -8.88 -23.05
N ASN A 179 -1.33 -8.27 -22.45
CA ASN A 179 -0.30 -7.54 -23.17
C ASN A 179 0.68 -8.51 -23.85
N ASN A 180 0.85 -8.38 -25.18
CA ASN A 180 1.72 -9.25 -25.97
C ASN A 180 3.20 -9.18 -25.55
N ALA A 181 3.70 -8.03 -25.11
CA ALA A 181 5.09 -7.89 -24.65
C ALA A 181 5.32 -8.66 -23.34
N VAL A 182 4.37 -8.59 -22.41
CA VAL A 182 4.37 -9.38 -21.17
C VAL A 182 4.28 -10.88 -21.50
N ASN A 183 3.33 -11.26 -22.36
CA ASN A 183 3.08 -12.66 -22.68
C ASN A 183 4.22 -13.35 -23.43
N LYS A 184 5.05 -12.61 -24.18
CA LYS A 184 6.30 -13.14 -24.75
C LYS A 184 7.33 -13.55 -23.69
N ILE A 185 7.27 -12.94 -22.51
CA ILE A 185 8.18 -13.23 -21.40
C ILE A 185 7.58 -14.30 -20.49
N THR A 186 6.28 -14.21 -20.21
CA THR A 186 5.59 -15.15 -19.32
C THR A 186 5.09 -16.41 -20.01
N ASN A 187 5.16 -16.48 -21.34
CA ASN A 187 4.48 -17.49 -22.15
C ASN A 187 2.97 -17.56 -21.88
N GLY A 188 2.37 -16.42 -21.52
CA GLY A 188 0.94 -16.32 -21.18
C GLY A 188 0.57 -16.89 -19.81
N GLU A 189 1.56 -17.24 -18.98
CA GLU A 189 1.32 -17.61 -17.59
C GLU A 189 0.91 -16.38 -16.76
N SER A 190 0.12 -16.65 -15.72
CA SER A 190 -0.29 -15.66 -14.73
C SER A 190 0.82 -15.37 -13.72
N LEU A 191 0.90 -14.12 -13.27
CA LEU A 191 1.83 -13.68 -12.23
C LEU A 191 1.14 -13.75 -10.87
N PRO A 192 1.74 -14.38 -9.86
CA PRO A 192 1.22 -14.31 -8.50
C PRO A 192 1.36 -12.89 -7.97
N PHE A 193 0.32 -12.40 -7.29
CA PHE A 193 0.42 -11.25 -6.41
C PHE A 193 0.10 -11.65 -4.97
N LYS A 194 0.77 -10.98 -4.04
CA LYS A 194 0.49 -11.06 -2.60
C LYS A 194 0.71 -9.67 -1.99
N ASN A 195 -0.19 -9.25 -1.10
CA ASN A 195 -0.19 -7.93 -0.47
C ASN A 195 -0.07 -6.81 -1.53
N GLY A 196 -0.78 -6.98 -2.65
CA GLY A 196 -0.76 -6.05 -3.78
C GLY A 196 0.54 -5.98 -4.59
N ARG A 197 1.48 -6.90 -4.38
CA ARG A 197 2.79 -6.91 -5.04
C ARG A 197 2.98 -8.11 -5.96
N PRO A 198 3.48 -7.91 -7.18
CA PRO A 198 3.79 -9.02 -8.07
C PRO A 198 5.03 -9.78 -7.59
N ASP A 199 4.98 -11.10 -7.64
CA ASP A 199 6.17 -11.93 -7.55
C ASP A 199 6.78 -12.15 -8.95
N PHE A 200 7.91 -11.49 -9.20
CA PHE A 200 8.66 -11.61 -10.45
C PHE A 200 9.72 -12.73 -10.43
N SER A 201 9.89 -13.45 -9.32
CA SER A 201 11.04 -14.34 -9.09
C SER A 201 11.22 -15.37 -10.20
N LYS A 202 10.12 -15.92 -10.72
CA LYS A 202 10.13 -16.88 -11.84
C LYS A 202 10.75 -16.32 -13.12
N TRP A 203 10.59 -15.03 -13.38
CA TRP A 203 11.05 -14.37 -14.63
C TRP A 203 12.29 -13.51 -14.46
N SER A 204 12.77 -13.36 -13.22
CA SER A 204 14.03 -12.68 -12.90
C SER A 204 15.21 -13.29 -13.69
N LYS A 205 16.12 -12.43 -14.16
CA LYS A 205 17.34 -12.82 -14.89
C LYS A 205 18.60 -12.78 -14.02
N GLY A 206 18.42 -12.59 -12.72
CA GLY A 206 19.47 -12.57 -11.71
C GLY A 206 19.11 -11.64 -10.56
N SER A 207 19.87 -11.70 -9.48
CA SER A 207 19.68 -10.80 -8.35
C SER A 207 21.01 -10.32 -7.77
N LEU A 208 20.94 -9.24 -6.99
CA LEU A 208 22.04 -8.65 -6.25
C LEU A 208 21.60 -8.55 -4.79
N ASN A 209 22.43 -9.10 -3.91
CA ASN A 209 22.20 -9.08 -2.47
C ASN A 209 23.08 -8.01 -1.81
N PHE A 210 22.45 -7.21 -0.96
CA PHE A 210 23.09 -6.16 -0.17
C PHE A 210 22.98 -6.52 1.32
N LYS A 211 23.89 -5.97 2.13
CA LYS A 211 23.77 -6.09 3.57
C LYS A 211 22.54 -5.32 4.05
N SER A 212 21.95 -5.77 5.15
CA SER A 212 20.86 -5.03 5.81
C SER A 212 21.27 -3.59 6.13
N GLY A 213 20.34 -2.65 5.95
CA GLY A 213 20.54 -1.21 6.15
C GLY A 213 21.33 -0.49 5.04
N VAL A 214 21.76 -1.19 3.98
CA VAL A 214 22.46 -0.57 2.84
C VAL A 214 21.50 0.05 1.84
N LEU A 215 20.38 -0.63 1.57
CA LEU A 215 19.33 -0.12 0.70
C LEU A 215 18.43 0.83 1.49
N THR A 216 18.01 1.91 0.84
CA THR A 216 17.24 3.00 1.45
C THR A 216 15.86 3.17 0.81
N GLY A 217 15.58 2.45 -0.28
CA GLY A 217 14.35 2.60 -1.05
C GLY A 217 14.31 3.88 -1.89
N THR A 218 15.41 4.64 -1.92
CA THR A 218 15.55 5.86 -2.72
C THR A 218 16.32 5.61 -4.01
N ASP A 219 16.30 6.57 -4.94
CA ASP A 219 17.07 6.50 -6.18
C ASP A 219 18.59 6.32 -5.99
N LYS A 220 19.11 6.57 -4.77
CA LYS A 220 20.52 6.33 -4.43
C LYS A 220 20.87 4.84 -4.51
N ASP A 221 19.93 3.95 -4.24
CA ASP A 221 20.14 2.50 -4.27
C ASP A 221 20.58 2.02 -5.66
N PHE A 222 20.04 2.62 -6.73
CA PHE A 222 20.44 2.26 -8.09
C PHE A 222 21.91 2.57 -8.37
N ARG A 223 22.52 3.56 -7.68
CA ARG A 223 23.98 3.78 -7.78
C ARG A 223 24.76 2.62 -7.20
N LEU A 224 24.27 2.00 -6.12
CA LEU A 224 24.87 0.81 -5.52
C LEU A 224 24.71 -0.40 -6.45
N VAL A 225 23.54 -0.57 -7.07
CA VAL A 225 23.30 -1.58 -8.11
C VAL A 225 24.30 -1.46 -9.25
N TYR A 226 24.45 -0.26 -9.85
CA TYR A 226 25.39 -0.07 -10.95
C TYR A 226 26.85 -0.26 -10.51
N LYS A 227 27.18 0.05 -9.25
CA LYS A 227 28.50 -0.19 -8.68
C LYS A 227 28.80 -1.69 -8.57
N GLU A 228 27.84 -2.49 -8.11
CA GLU A 228 28.02 -3.93 -7.97
C GLU A 228 28.11 -4.63 -9.33
N ILE A 229 27.24 -4.26 -10.28
CA ILE A 229 27.31 -4.79 -11.65
C ILE A 229 28.63 -4.40 -12.32
N LYS A 230 29.09 -3.16 -12.14
CA LYS A 230 30.40 -2.73 -12.65
C LYS A 230 31.51 -3.65 -12.16
N LYS A 231 31.50 -3.97 -10.86
CA LYS A 231 32.51 -4.85 -10.25
C LYS A 231 32.41 -6.28 -10.78
N ASN A 232 31.20 -6.86 -10.77
CA ASN A 232 30.99 -8.27 -11.15
C ASN A 232 31.25 -8.55 -12.64
N MET A 233 31.06 -7.54 -13.49
CA MET A 233 31.27 -7.64 -14.93
C MET A 233 32.53 -6.94 -15.43
N GLU A 234 33.37 -6.45 -14.51
CA GLU A 234 34.63 -5.76 -14.79
C GLU A 234 34.51 -4.56 -15.75
N PHE A 235 33.38 -3.85 -15.69
CA PHE A 235 33.18 -2.64 -16.50
C PHE A 235 34.05 -1.48 -16.01
N ARG A 236 34.42 -0.59 -16.93
CA ARG A 236 35.27 0.57 -16.63
C ARG A 236 34.52 1.61 -15.79
N SER A 237 33.20 1.68 -15.94
CA SER A 237 32.36 2.66 -15.23
C SER A 237 30.97 2.14 -14.89
N GLN A 238 30.31 2.77 -13.91
CA GLN A 238 28.89 2.50 -13.61
C GLN A 238 27.97 2.86 -14.79
N LYS A 239 28.40 3.80 -15.66
CA LYS A 239 27.67 4.16 -16.88
C LYS A 239 27.64 3.01 -17.88
N GLU A 240 28.73 2.25 -18.00
CA GLU A 240 28.77 1.02 -18.81
C GLU A 240 27.86 -0.05 -18.22
N ALA A 241 27.86 -0.25 -16.90
CA ALA A 241 26.95 -1.17 -16.22
C ALA A 241 25.46 -0.82 -16.47
N LYS A 242 25.10 0.46 -16.35
CA LYS A 242 23.74 0.93 -16.65
C LYS A 242 23.37 0.73 -18.13
N LYS A 243 24.30 1.00 -19.05
CA LYS A 243 24.08 0.77 -20.49
C LYS A 243 23.91 -0.71 -20.79
N TRP A 244 24.68 -1.57 -20.12
CA TRP A 244 24.56 -3.01 -20.27
C TRP A 244 23.18 -3.53 -19.87
N LEU A 245 22.66 -3.10 -18.70
CA LEU A 245 21.28 -3.43 -18.28
C LEU A 245 20.24 -3.00 -19.33
N LYS A 246 20.36 -1.75 -19.81
CA LYS A 246 19.47 -1.23 -20.86
C LYS A 246 19.54 -2.08 -22.14
N ASN A 247 20.74 -2.43 -22.59
CA ASN A 247 20.95 -3.25 -23.79
C ASN A 247 20.42 -4.68 -23.63
N LYS A 248 20.41 -5.20 -22.40
CA LYS A 248 19.82 -6.50 -22.06
C LYS A 248 18.31 -6.43 -21.82
N GLY A 249 17.72 -5.24 -21.80
CA GLY A 249 16.31 -5.04 -21.47
C GLY A 249 16.00 -5.48 -20.04
N LEU A 250 16.85 -5.09 -19.07
CA LEU A 250 16.68 -5.43 -17.66
C LEU A 250 16.51 -4.16 -16.82
N THR A 251 15.57 -4.23 -15.89
CA THR A 251 15.26 -3.20 -14.89
C THR A 251 15.57 -3.75 -13.49
N PRO A 252 16.42 -3.09 -12.70
CA PRO A 252 16.58 -3.42 -11.30
C PRO A 252 15.30 -3.13 -10.51
N HIS A 253 14.83 -4.10 -9.74
CA HIS A 253 13.58 -4.06 -8.97
C HIS A 253 13.86 -4.48 -7.53
N HIS A 254 13.44 -3.68 -6.56
CA HIS A 254 13.51 -4.05 -5.15
C HIS A 254 12.51 -5.18 -4.86
N SER A 255 13.04 -6.35 -4.49
CA SER A 255 12.25 -7.53 -4.12
C SER A 255 12.12 -7.69 -2.61
N SER A 256 13.08 -7.16 -1.84
CA SER A 256 13.10 -7.18 -0.38
C SER A 256 13.93 -6.02 0.15
N LEU A 257 14.14 -5.96 1.47
CA LEU A 257 15.00 -4.96 2.11
C LEU A 257 16.49 -5.09 1.74
N THR A 258 16.89 -6.25 1.21
CA THR A 258 18.29 -6.58 0.92
C THR A 258 18.53 -7.08 -0.50
N GLU A 259 17.47 -7.39 -1.26
CA GLU A 259 17.60 -7.97 -2.59
C GLU A 259 17.04 -7.07 -3.68
N ILE A 260 17.85 -6.89 -4.72
CA ILE A 260 17.44 -6.32 -6.01
C ILE A 260 17.40 -7.45 -7.04
N GLN A 261 16.23 -7.70 -7.62
CA GLN A 261 16.09 -8.60 -8.77
C GLN A 261 16.27 -7.82 -10.08
N LEU A 262 16.78 -8.49 -11.12
CA LEU A 262 16.94 -7.94 -12.47
C LEU A 262 15.81 -8.47 -13.36
N ILE A 263 14.75 -7.69 -13.50
CA ILE A 263 13.52 -8.10 -14.18
C ILE A 263 13.53 -7.63 -15.63
N PRO A 264 13.07 -8.45 -16.60
CA PRO A 264 12.83 -8.00 -17.97
C PRO A 264 12.03 -6.68 -17.99
N THR A 265 12.55 -5.66 -18.68
CA THR A 265 11.97 -4.32 -18.68
C THR A 265 10.56 -4.30 -19.22
N ASP A 266 10.26 -5.08 -20.26
CA ASP A 266 8.90 -5.17 -20.82
C ASP A 266 7.92 -5.84 -19.85
N LEU A 267 8.38 -6.70 -18.93
CA LEU A 267 7.54 -7.26 -17.88
C LEU A 267 7.28 -6.20 -16.79
N HIS A 268 8.36 -5.62 -16.26
CA HIS A 268 8.29 -4.64 -15.17
C HIS A 268 7.54 -3.35 -15.57
N ALA A 269 7.75 -2.83 -16.78
CA ALA A 269 7.18 -1.55 -17.19
C ALA A 269 5.69 -1.62 -17.58
N ASN A 270 5.18 -2.80 -17.95
CA ASN A 270 3.81 -2.97 -18.42
C ASN A 270 2.86 -3.52 -17.36
N ILE A 271 3.36 -3.79 -16.15
CA ILE A 271 2.57 -4.22 -15.01
C ILE A 271 2.60 -3.05 -14.03
N PRO A 272 1.48 -2.34 -13.81
CA PRO A 272 1.39 -1.43 -12.67
C PRO A 272 1.72 -2.20 -11.40
N HIS A 273 2.63 -1.66 -10.59
CA HIS A 273 2.94 -2.20 -9.28
C HIS A 273 3.70 -1.16 -8.43
N ILE A 274 3.80 -1.45 -7.14
CA ILE A 274 4.80 -0.88 -6.24
C ILE A 274 5.88 -1.95 -6.00
N GLY A 275 7.13 -1.53 -5.83
CA GLY A 275 8.20 -2.41 -5.37
C GLY A 275 8.51 -2.15 -3.90
N SER A 276 9.25 -3.03 -3.23
CA SER A 276 9.58 -2.94 -1.79
C SER A 276 10.46 -1.74 -1.40
N ALA A 277 10.81 -0.89 -2.37
CA ALA A 277 11.43 0.40 -2.13
C ALA A 277 10.54 1.37 -1.32
N SER A 278 9.23 1.16 -1.26
CA SER A 278 8.34 1.89 -0.33
C SER A 278 8.68 1.57 1.13
N ASP A 279 8.80 0.30 1.46
CA ASP A 279 8.98 -0.18 2.84
C ASP A 279 10.31 0.30 3.40
N LEU A 280 11.34 0.25 2.55
CA LEU A 280 12.66 0.77 2.88
C LEU A 280 12.66 2.27 3.18
N ARG A 281 11.73 3.05 2.62
CA ARG A 281 11.62 4.49 2.92
C ARG A 281 10.86 4.75 4.22
N ILE A 282 9.99 3.84 4.61
CA ILE A 282 9.23 3.90 5.87
C ILE A 282 10.13 3.47 7.04
N LEU A 283 10.89 2.38 6.89
CA LEU A 283 11.78 1.84 7.93
C LEU A 283 13.04 2.68 8.20
N ASN A 284 13.39 3.63 7.32
CA ASN A 284 14.62 4.45 7.45
C ASN A 284 14.34 5.92 7.83
N ASN A 285 13.07 6.28 8.05
CA ASN A 285 12.67 7.56 8.66
C ASN A 285 12.38 7.35 10.15
#